data_AF-A0A7L5YAK5-F1
#
_entry.id   AF-A0A7L5YAK5-F1
#
_cell.length_a   1.000
_cell.length_b   1.000
_cell.length_c   1.000
_cell.angle_alpha   90.00
_cell.angle_beta   90.00
_cell.angle_gamma   90.00
#
_symmetry.space_group_name_H-M   'P 1'
#
loop_
_entity.id
_entity.type
_entity.pdbx_description
1 polymer ?
#
loop_
_entity_poly.entity_id
_entity_poly.type
_entity_poly.pdbx_seq_one_letter_code
_entity_poly.pdbx_strand_id
1 'polypeptide(L)'
;MITTTIAELQSALRLLANDIAVSVPWDALHKWAGSNPLAVEHYAQLQGLWNEVWWEANRATPAPAVYLYHGSAKLTLVRESTLDDPPAVALQDLACISVPQ
;
A
#
# COMPACT_ATOMS: atom_id res chain seq x y z
N MET A 1 5.62 -7.83 -23.09
CA MET A 1 5.22 -8.76 -22.01
C MET A 1 5.18 -7.95 -20.72
N ILE A 2 3.98 -7.59 -20.28
CA ILE A 2 3.75 -6.77 -19.07
C ILE A 2 3.16 -7.71 -18.02
N THR A 3 4.03 -8.44 -17.32
CA THR A 3 3.66 -9.31 -16.19
C THR A 3 4.42 -8.93 -14.91
N THR A 4 5.17 -7.82 -14.94
CA THR A 4 6.21 -7.49 -13.96
C THR A 4 5.84 -6.34 -13.02
N THR A 5 4.61 -6.25 -12.55
CA THR A 5 4.19 -5.10 -11.71
C THR A 5 3.39 -5.48 -10.47
N ILE A 6 2.39 -6.35 -10.60
CA ILE A 6 1.60 -6.82 -9.44
C ILE A 6 2.45 -7.72 -8.53
N ALA A 7 3.30 -8.58 -9.09
CA ALA A 7 4.14 -9.47 -8.30
C ALA A 7 5.18 -8.70 -7.46
N GLU A 8 5.79 -7.64 -8.00
CA GLU A 8 6.73 -6.80 -7.26
C GLU A 8 6.03 -6.06 -6.11
N LEU A 9 4.82 -5.57 -6.36
CA LEU A 9 4.00 -4.92 -5.34
C LEU A 9 3.58 -5.91 -4.24
N GLN A 10 3.14 -7.11 -4.61
CA GLN A 10 2.83 -8.19 -3.66
C GLN A 10 4.07 -8.59 -2.84
N SER A 11 5.25 -8.65 -3.44
CA SER A 11 6.51 -8.88 -2.73
C SER A 11 6.81 -7.77 -1.73
N ALA A 12 6.62 -6.50 -2.10
CA ALA A 12 6.80 -5.38 -1.19
C ALA A 12 5.81 -5.43 -0.01
N LEU A 13 4.54 -5.78 -0.27
CA LEU A 13 3.53 -5.97 0.77
C LEU A 13 3.83 -7.18 1.66
N ARG A 14 4.38 -8.26 1.12
CA ARG A 14 4.84 -9.42 1.92
C ARG A 14 6.00 -9.04 2.83
N LEU A 15 6.88 -8.14 2.38
CA LEU A 15 7.91 -7.56 3.25
C LEU A 15 7.28 -6.71 4.35
N LEU A 16 6.29 -5.86 4.02
CA LEU A 16 5.55 -5.06 5.00
C LEU A 16 4.81 -5.92 6.05
N ALA A 17 4.40 -7.15 5.70
CA ALA A 17 3.80 -8.07 6.67
C ALA A 17 4.80 -8.54 7.74
N ASN A 18 6.10 -8.60 7.40
CA ASN A 18 7.17 -9.03 8.30
C ASN A 18 7.95 -7.85 8.92
N ASP A 19 7.90 -6.68 8.31
CA ASP A 19 8.54 -5.44 8.75
C ASP A 19 7.50 -4.43 9.27
N ILE A 20 7.95 -3.28 9.75
CA ILE A 20 7.13 -2.13 10.13
C ILE A 20 6.99 -1.17 8.94
N ALA A 21 7.98 -1.09 8.05
CA ALA A 21 7.96 -0.18 6.91
C ALA A 21 8.57 -0.77 5.64
N VAL A 22 7.99 -0.45 4.48
CA VAL A 22 8.57 -0.76 3.17
C VAL A 22 8.53 0.46 2.27
N SER A 23 9.59 0.65 1.48
CA SER A 23 9.65 1.70 0.46
C SER A 23 9.43 1.13 -0.93
N VAL A 24 8.52 1.71 -1.70
CA VAL A 24 8.28 1.38 -3.10
C VAL A 24 8.68 2.58 -3.96
N PRO A 25 9.65 2.43 -4.89
CA PRO A 25 10.04 3.51 -5.80
C PRO A 25 8.87 3.99 -6.67
N TRP A 26 8.82 5.29 -6.97
CA TRP A 26 7.79 5.84 -7.85
C TRP A 26 7.77 5.18 -9.23
N ASP A 27 8.95 4.85 -9.79
CA ASP A 27 9.06 4.14 -11.06
C ASP A 27 8.34 2.79 -11.07
N ALA A 28 8.39 2.04 -9.96
CA ALA A 28 7.71 0.76 -9.84
C ALA A 28 6.18 0.96 -9.76
N LEU A 29 5.74 1.97 -9.00
CA LEU A 29 4.33 2.34 -8.90
C LEU A 29 3.77 2.84 -10.24
N HIS A 30 4.52 3.64 -10.98
CA HIS A 30 4.14 4.10 -12.32
C HIS A 30 4.09 2.97 -13.34
N LYS A 31 4.96 1.97 -13.25
CA LYS A 31 4.85 0.79 -14.10
C LYS A 31 3.57 0.01 -13.81
N TRP A 32 3.18 -0.07 -12.53
CA TRP A 32 2.00 -0.79 -12.09
C TRP A 32 0.68 -0.06 -12.39
N ALA A 33 0.57 1.20 -11.98
CA ALA A 33 -0.64 2.01 -12.07
C ALA A 33 -0.69 2.91 -13.32
N GLY A 34 0.36 2.91 -14.14
CA GLY A 34 0.47 3.79 -15.29
C GLY A 34 0.67 5.25 -14.89
N SER A 35 -0.08 6.15 -15.52
CA SER A 35 0.16 7.59 -15.43
C SER A 35 -0.14 8.20 -14.06
N ASN A 36 -1.03 7.60 -13.26
CA ASN A 36 -1.44 8.16 -11.97
C ASN A 36 -1.44 7.11 -10.84
N PRO A 37 -0.28 6.82 -10.22
CA PRO A 37 -0.18 5.86 -9.12
C PRO A 37 -0.92 6.25 -7.85
N LEU A 38 -1.42 7.49 -7.77
CA LEU A 38 -2.16 8.04 -6.63
C LEU A 38 -3.65 8.21 -6.92
N ALA A 39 -4.18 7.56 -7.97
CA ALA A 39 -5.62 7.51 -8.18
C ALA A 39 -6.30 6.65 -7.11
N VAL A 40 -7.54 7.02 -6.76
CA VAL A 40 -8.31 6.37 -5.68
C VAL A 40 -8.51 4.87 -5.92
N GLU A 41 -8.69 4.48 -7.18
CA GLU A 41 -8.77 3.08 -7.61
C GLU A 41 -7.52 2.26 -7.27
N HIS A 42 -6.34 2.86 -7.35
CA HIS A 42 -5.09 2.18 -7.01
C HIS A 42 -4.89 2.08 -5.50
N TYR A 43 -5.35 3.05 -4.71
CA TYR A 43 -5.38 2.91 -3.26
C TYR A 43 -6.29 1.76 -2.82
N ALA A 44 -7.47 1.64 -3.43
CA ALA A 44 -8.37 0.52 -3.15
C ALA A 44 -7.76 -0.84 -3.54
N GLN A 45 -7.09 -0.92 -4.71
CA GLN A 45 -6.37 -2.12 -5.13
C GLN A 45 -5.21 -2.48 -4.18
N LEU A 46 -4.43 -1.49 -3.76
CA LEU A 46 -3.32 -1.67 -2.84
C LEU A 46 -3.80 -2.18 -1.46
N GLN A 47 -4.91 -1.63 -0.96
CA GLN A 47 -5.56 -2.10 0.27
C GLN A 47 -6.07 -3.54 0.13
N GLY A 48 -6.66 -3.89 -1.02
CA GLY A 48 -7.09 -5.26 -1.30
C GLY A 48 -5.93 -6.25 -1.28
N LEU A 49 -4.85 -5.94 -2.00
CA LEU A 49 -3.63 -6.75 -2.00
C LEU A 49 -3.01 -6.88 -0.61
N TRP A 50 -3.01 -5.80 0.17
CA TRP A 50 -2.53 -5.82 1.55
C TRP A 50 -3.34 -6.78 2.41
N ASN A 51 -4.67 -6.71 2.33
CA ASN A 51 -5.55 -7.59 3.07
C ASN A 51 -5.33 -9.06 2.70
N GLU A 52 -5.18 -9.36 1.41
CA GLU A 52 -4.89 -10.72 0.92
C GLU A 52 -3.56 -11.25 1.47
N VAL A 53 -2.48 -10.48 1.30
CA VAL A 53 -1.14 -10.85 1.78
C VAL A 53 -1.12 -11.03 3.29
N TRP A 54 -1.77 -10.15 4.05
CA TRP A 54 -1.85 -10.26 5.49
C TRP A 54 -2.66 -11.49 5.91
N TRP A 55 -3.80 -11.74 5.26
CA TRP A 55 -4.63 -12.90 5.58
C TRP A 55 -3.92 -14.22 5.31
N GLU A 56 -3.16 -14.30 4.21
CA GLU A 56 -2.31 -15.46 3.89
C GLU A 56 -1.30 -15.74 5.00
N ALA A 57 -0.66 -14.69 5.53
CA ALA A 57 0.41 -14.80 6.53
C ALA A 57 -0.09 -14.95 7.97
N ASN A 58 -1.17 -14.24 8.34
CA ASN A 58 -1.53 -13.97 9.74
C ASN A 58 -2.97 -14.36 10.10
N ARG A 59 -3.68 -15.12 9.23
CA ARG A 59 -5.00 -15.83 9.27
C ARG A 59 -6.03 -15.60 10.40
N ALA A 60 -5.61 -15.21 11.59
CA ALA A 60 -6.42 -14.98 12.78
C ALA A 60 -6.56 -13.49 13.16
N THR A 61 -5.91 -12.56 12.45
CA THR A 61 -5.94 -11.13 12.81
C THR A 61 -6.39 -10.25 11.64
N PRO A 62 -7.18 -9.19 11.89
CA PRO A 62 -7.48 -8.19 10.88
C PRO A 62 -6.20 -7.51 10.41
N ALA A 63 -6.14 -7.15 9.13
CA ALA A 63 -4.99 -6.44 8.58
C ALA A 63 -4.84 -5.07 9.27
N PRO A 64 -3.66 -4.74 9.81
CA PRO A 64 -3.44 -3.46 10.45
C PRO A 64 -3.46 -2.33 9.42
N ALA A 65 -3.73 -1.11 9.92
CA ALA A 65 -3.75 0.08 9.09
C ALA A 65 -2.36 0.35 8.47
N VAL A 66 -2.37 0.75 7.21
CA VAL A 66 -1.17 1.14 6.46
C VAL A 66 -1.24 2.62 6.15
N TYR A 67 -0.15 3.29 6.49
CA TYR A 67 0.04 4.72 6.33
C TYR A 67 0.98 5.01 5.16
N LEU A 68 0.67 6.06 4.40
CA LEU A 68 1.37 6.43 3.18
C LEU A 68 2.20 7.69 3.41
N TYR A 69 3.52 7.56 3.29
CA TYR A 69 4.47 8.66 3.37
C TYR A 69 5.04 8.97 1.99
N HIS A 70 4.71 10.15 1.48
CA HIS A 70 5.14 10.63 0.17
C HIS A 70 6.57 11.19 0.26
N GLY A 71 7.53 10.45 -0.28
CA GLY A 71 8.89 10.94 -0.52
C GLY A 71 9.03 11.47 -1.95
N SER A 72 10.08 12.25 -2.20
CA SER A 72 10.39 12.78 -3.53
C SER A 72 10.73 11.70 -4.57
N ALA A 73 11.24 10.54 -4.13
CA ALA A 73 11.67 9.43 -5.00
C ALA A 73 10.91 8.11 -4.80
N LYS A 74 10.14 8.00 -3.71
CA LYS A 74 9.50 6.75 -3.30
C LYS A 74 8.26 7.00 -2.44
N LEU A 75 7.34 6.06 -2.46
CA LEU A 75 6.25 5.95 -1.51
C LEU A 75 6.67 5.00 -0.39
N THR A 76 6.57 5.43 0.87
CA THR A 76 6.85 4.55 2.01
C THR A 76 5.52 4.14 2.65
N LEU A 77 5.33 2.84 2.78
CA LEU A 77 4.19 2.22 3.44
C LEU A 77 4.63 1.82 4.84
N VAL A 78 3.88 2.22 5.86
CA VAL A 78 4.19 1.91 7.27
C VAL A 78 2.99 1.23 7.91
N ARG A 79 3.24 0.09 8.53
CA ARG A 79 2.29 -0.69 9.30
C ARG A 79 2.37 -0.21 10.75
N GLU A 80 1.26 0.31 11.27
CA GLU A 80 1.15 0.92 12.61
C GLU A 80 1.99 2.21 12.73
N SER A 81 1.33 3.36 12.89
CA SER A 81 2.03 4.61 13.15
C SER A 81 2.47 4.66 14.61
N THR A 82 3.72 5.03 14.87
CA THR A 82 4.06 5.65 16.15
C THR A 82 3.31 6.96 16.27
N LEU A 83 2.74 7.24 17.44
CA LEU A 83 1.86 8.39 17.73
C LEU A 83 2.51 9.78 17.49
N ASP A 84 3.80 9.83 17.18
CA ASP A 84 4.60 11.06 17.09
C ASP A 84 4.94 11.52 15.65
N ASP A 85 4.51 10.81 14.60
CA ASP A 85 4.75 11.25 13.20
C ASP A 85 3.57 12.06 12.61
N PRO A 86 3.82 13.19 11.92
CA PRO A 86 2.80 14.11 11.39
C PRO A 86 1.95 13.45 10.27
N PRO A 87 0.77 14.01 9.93
CA PRO A 87 -0.42 13.23 9.59
C PRO A 87 -0.20 12.36 8.36
N ALA A 88 0.00 11.08 8.59
CA ALA A 88 0.01 10.10 7.53
C ALA A 88 -1.45 9.84 7.13
N VAL A 89 -1.79 10.16 5.89
CA VAL A 89 -3.12 9.83 5.36
C VAL A 89 -3.24 8.31 5.37
N ALA A 90 -4.24 7.79 6.08
CA ALA A 90 -4.47 6.36 6.12
C ALA A 90 -4.97 5.88 4.75
N LEU A 91 -4.39 4.79 4.25
CA LEU A 91 -4.78 4.21 2.97
C LEU A 91 -6.28 3.87 2.92
N GLN A 92 -6.85 3.44 4.06
CA GLN A 92 -8.26 3.12 4.19
C GLN A 92 -9.16 4.35 3.98
N ASP A 93 -8.75 5.52 4.50
CA ASP A 93 -9.51 6.76 4.33
C ASP A 93 -9.57 7.18 2.86
N LEU A 94 -8.48 6.95 2.10
CA LEU A 94 -8.46 7.19 0.65
C LEU A 94 -9.27 6.14 -0.11
N ALA A 95 -9.19 4.87 0.26
CA ALA A 95 -9.93 3.80 -0.42
C ALA A 95 -11.46 3.93 -0.26
N CYS A 96 -11.93 4.45 0.88
CA CYS A 96 -13.37 4.65 1.13
C CYS A 96 -14.02 5.76 0.29
N ILE A 97 -13.24 6.71 -0.26
CA ILE A 97 -13.76 7.80 -1.13
C ILE A 97 -14.20 7.28 -2.50
N SER A 98 -13.77 6.06 -2.88
CA SER A 98 -14.07 5.45 -4.18
C SER A 98 -15.42 4.76 -4.28
N VAL A 99 -16.20 4.67 -3.19
CA VAL A 99 -17.53 4.04 -3.22
C VAL A 99 -18.58 5.12 -3.50
N PRO A 100 -19.20 5.17 -4.70
CA PRO A 100 -20.40 5.99 -4.87
C PRO A 100 -21.50 5.45 -3.94
N GLN A 101 -22.12 6.33 -3.16
CA GLN A 101 -23.38 6.01 -2.46
C GLN A 101 -24.48 5.63 -3.44
#